data_AF-A0A2H6G2V4-F1
#
_entry.id   AF-A0A2H6G2V4-F1
#
_cell.length_a   1.000
_cell.length_b   1.000
_cell.length_c   1.000
_cell.angle_alpha   90.00
_cell.angle_beta   90.00
_cell.angle_gamma   90.00
#
_symmetry.space_group_name_H-M   'P 1'
#
loop_
_entity.id
_entity.type
_entity.pdbx_description
1 polymer ?
#
loop_
_entity_poly.entity_id
_entity_poly.type
_entity_poly.pdbx_seq_one_letter_code
_entity_poly.pdbx_strand_id
1 'polypeptide(L)'
;MEQSFQTVHGLLDIEPPVAPPESSAPVIISAFVLIILLITLTTYAVRHFNNSRSQAERRLRRLRNRLEQLDVSNAGIYRDTAYRLAQILSDGLTINGITALTTLPPELEPHHERWQLFINDLSLLRFASSNSKITNTKQMFDDAFFWLKNWP
;
A
#
# COMPACT_ATOMS: atom_id res chain seq x y z
N MET A 1 -97.77 -8.83 11.29
CA MET A 1 -96.85 -9.85 11.82
C MET A 1 -96.34 -10.64 10.64
N GLU A 2 -95.17 -10.31 10.11
CA GLU A 2 -94.27 -11.20 9.35
C GLU A 2 -92.90 -10.49 9.31
N GLN A 3 -92.04 -10.78 10.29
CA GLN A 3 -90.64 -10.34 10.30
C GLN A 3 -89.80 -11.50 9.74
N SER A 4 -89.41 -11.40 8.48
CA SER A 4 -88.45 -12.32 7.88
C SER A 4 -87.06 -12.04 8.47
N PHE A 5 -86.65 -12.87 9.42
CA PHE A 5 -85.25 -12.94 9.85
C PHE A 5 -84.43 -13.54 8.71
N GLN A 6 -83.89 -12.66 7.86
CA GLN A 6 -82.85 -13.03 6.89
C GLN A 6 -81.59 -13.42 7.65
N THR A 7 -81.30 -14.71 7.55
CA THR A 7 -80.10 -15.41 7.96
C THR A 7 -78.84 -14.67 7.49
N VAL A 8 -78.06 -14.13 8.42
CA VAL A 8 -76.73 -13.56 8.16
C VAL A 8 -75.75 -14.71 7.93
N HIS A 9 -75.80 -15.31 6.74
CA HIS A 9 -74.74 -16.17 6.19
C HIS A 9 -73.77 -15.28 5.41
N GLY A 10 -72.88 -14.63 6.15
CA GLY A 10 -71.93 -13.68 5.58
C GLY A 10 -70.79 -13.35 6.53
N LEU A 11 -70.25 -14.34 7.25
CA LEU A 11 -68.83 -14.24 7.62
C LEU A 11 -68.05 -14.53 6.35
N LEU A 12 -67.74 -13.47 5.60
CA LEU A 12 -66.70 -13.53 4.58
C LEU A 12 -65.45 -14.12 5.23
N ASP A 13 -64.90 -15.16 4.62
CA ASP A 13 -63.50 -15.51 4.71
C ASP A 13 -62.68 -14.23 4.47
N ILE A 14 -62.17 -13.63 5.54
CA ILE A 14 -61.21 -12.54 5.44
C ILE A 14 -59.86 -13.22 5.25
N GLU A 15 -59.47 -13.40 3.98
CA GLU A 15 -58.12 -13.84 3.64
C GLU A 15 -57.12 -12.86 4.28
N PRO A 16 -56.12 -13.34 5.04
CA PRO A 16 -55.17 -12.47 5.70
C PRO A 16 -54.46 -11.59 4.66
N PRO A 17 -54.23 -10.30 4.94
CA PRO A 17 -53.61 -9.40 3.98
C PRO A 17 -52.25 -9.97 3.58
N VAL A 18 -52.07 -10.15 2.27
CA VAL A 18 -50.81 -10.60 1.67
C VAL A 18 -49.69 -9.69 2.18
N ALA A 19 -48.62 -10.30 2.72
CA ALA A 19 -47.47 -9.56 3.21
C ALA A 19 -46.96 -8.62 2.11
N PRO A 20 -46.71 -7.33 2.41
CA PRO A 20 -46.24 -6.39 1.40
C PRO A 20 -44.93 -6.92 0.82
N PRO A 21 -44.71 -6.77 -0.50
CA PRO A 21 -43.50 -7.26 -1.15
C PRO A 21 -42.28 -6.69 -0.44
N GLU A 22 -41.38 -7.58 0.00
CA GLU A 22 -40.14 -7.17 0.66
C GLU A 22 -39.39 -6.22 -0.27
N SER A 23 -39.26 -4.96 0.15
CA SER A 23 -38.56 -3.97 -0.65
C SER A 23 -37.08 -4.33 -0.66
N SER A 24 -36.53 -4.56 -1.85
CA SER A 24 -35.08 -4.73 -2.06
C SER A 24 -34.30 -3.40 -2.03
N ALA A 25 -35.01 -2.27 -1.92
CA ALA A 25 -34.41 -0.94 -1.87
C ALA A 25 -33.31 -0.77 -0.81
N PRO A 26 -33.46 -1.18 0.47
CA PRO A 26 -32.40 -1.05 1.47
C PRO A 26 -31.16 -1.87 1.10
N VAL A 27 -31.34 -3.06 0.52
CA VAL A 27 -30.23 -3.91 0.07
C VAL A 27 -29.48 -3.22 -1.06
N ILE A 28 -30.19 -2.69 -2.05
CA ILE A 28 -29.61 -1.96 -3.18
C ILE A 28 -28.85 -0.72 -2.69
N ILE A 29 -29.46 0.10 -1.82
CA ILE A 29 -28.83 1.29 -1.25
C ILE A 29 -27.56 0.92 -0.48
N SER A 30 -27.61 -0.11 0.37
CA SER A 30 -26.46 -0.56 1.15
C SER A 30 -25.30 -1.04 0.26
N ALA A 31 -25.61 -1.74 -0.84
CA ALA A 31 -24.62 -2.16 -1.82
C ALA A 31 -23.96 -0.97 -2.52
N PHE A 32 -24.72 0.04 -2.91
CA PHE A 32 -24.17 1.26 -3.51
C PHE A 32 -23.25 2.02 -2.55
N VAL A 33 -23.65 2.15 -1.28
CA VAL A 33 -22.83 2.80 -0.24
C VAL A 33 -21.52 2.04 -0.05
N LEU A 34 -21.56 0.70 0.00
CA LEU A 34 -20.36 -0.13 0.10
C LEU A 34 -19.42 0.09 -1.09
N ILE A 35 -19.95 0.12 -2.31
CA ILE A 35 -19.16 0.34 -3.53
C ILE A 35 -18.48 1.72 -3.51
N ILE A 36 -19.22 2.78 -3.14
CA ILE A 36 -18.66 4.13 -3.05
C ILE A 36 -17.56 4.19 -1.98
N LEU A 37 -17.77 3.53 -0.84
CA LEU A 37 -16.78 3.44 0.23
C LEU A 37 -15.50 2.72 -0.23
N LEU A 38 -15.64 1.61 -0.95
CA LEU A 38 -14.49 0.90 -1.53
C LEU A 38 -13.73 1.74 -2.55
N ILE A 39 -14.44 2.45 -3.45
CA ILE A 39 -13.82 3.33 -4.44
C ILE A 39 -13.05 4.46 -3.77
N THR A 40 -13.63 5.09 -2.75
CA THR A 40 -12.99 6.19 -2.01
C THR A 40 -11.76 5.73 -1.22
N LEU A 41 -11.83 4.57 -0.56
CA LEU A 41 -10.67 3.96 0.12
C LEU A 41 -9.55 3.62 -0.87
N THR A 42 -9.89 3.01 -2.01
CA THR A 42 -8.91 2.62 -3.03
C THR A 42 -8.24 3.85 -3.63
N THR A 43 -9.01 4.89 -3.97
CA THR A 43 -8.45 6.14 -4.52
C THR A 43 -7.60 6.90 -3.50
N TYR A 44 -8.02 6.94 -2.23
CA TYR A 44 -7.22 7.53 -1.15
C TYR A 44 -5.88 6.78 -0.97
N ALA A 45 -5.93 5.45 -0.92
CA ALA A 45 -4.75 4.60 -0.83
C ALA A 45 -3.78 4.88 -1.99
N VAL A 46 -4.25 4.77 -3.24
CA VAL A 46 -3.42 5.01 -4.43
C VAL A 46 -2.77 6.39 -4.40
N ARG A 47 -3.52 7.43 -4.01
CA ARG A 47 -2.99 8.80 -3.94
C ARG A 47 -1.94 8.95 -2.85
N HIS A 48 -2.16 8.35 -1.69
CA HIS A 48 -1.21 8.37 -0.57
C HIS A 48 0.08 7.63 -0.91
N PHE A 49 -0.03 6.42 -1.48
CA PHE A 49 1.13 5.62 -1.90
C PHE A 49 1.92 6.27 -3.03
N ASN A 50 1.26 6.79 -4.07
CA ASN A 50 1.94 7.47 -5.18
C ASN A 50 2.64 8.77 -4.74
N ASN A 51 2.07 9.50 -3.79
CA ASN A 51 2.72 10.71 -3.28
C ASN A 51 3.98 10.38 -2.48
N SER A 52 3.93 9.33 -1.66
CA SER A 52 5.06 8.85 -0.86
C SER A 52 6.20 8.36 -1.76
N ARG A 53 5.89 7.54 -2.77
CA ARG A 53 6.87 7.08 -3.76
C ARG A 53 7.49 8.23 -4.55
N SER A 54 6.68 9.13 -5.09
CA SER A 54 7.20 10.28 -5.85
C SER A 54 8.09 11.18 -4.99
N GLN A 55 7.72 11.39 -3.72
CA GLN A 55 8.54 12.15 -2.79
C GLN A 55 9.86 11.44 -2.49
N ALA A 56 9.83 10.14 -2.23
CA ALA A 56 11.01 9.33 -1.99
C ALA A 56 11.93 9.30 -3.21
N GLU A 57 11.40 9.16 -4.43
CA GLU A 57 12.16 9.25 -5.67
C GLU A 57 12.89 10.58 -5.81
N ARG A 58 12.20 11.70 -5.55
CA ARG A 58 12.81 13.04 -5.55
C ARG A 58 13.91 13.17 -4.51
N ARG A 59 13.70 12.65 -3.30
CA ARG A 59 14.70 12.64 -2.22
C ARG A 59 15.92 11.79 -2.60
N LEU A 60 15.70 10.66 -3.25
CA LEU A 60 16.74 9.72 -3.68
C LEU A 60 17.61 10.33 -4.80
N ARG A 61 17.00 10.99 -5.79
CA ARG A 61 17.72 11.78 -6.81
C ARG A 61 18.57 12.89 -6.19
N ARG A 62 18.01 13.64 -5.22
CA ARG A 62 18.77 14.69 -4.51
C ARG A 62 19.94 14.12 -3.72
N LEU A 63 19.77 12.96 -3.09
CA LEU A 63 20.84 12.29 -2.35
C LEU A 63 21.97 11.85 -3.28
N ARG A 64 21.62 11.23 -4.42
CA ARG A 64 22.58 10.85 -5.47
C ARG A 64 23.37 12.06 -5.99
N ASN A 65 22.67 13.13 -6.38
CA ASN A 65 23.33 14.34 -6.89
C ASN A 65 24.27 14.98 -5.87
N ARG A 66 23.89 14.97 -4.57
CA ARG A 66 24.77 15.47 -3.50
C ARG A 66 26.02 14.61 -3.35
N LEU A 67 25.89 13.29 -3.45
CA LEU A 67 27.04 12.39 -3.37
C LEU A 67 27.96 12.59 -4.57
N GLU A 68 27.42 12.72 -5.78
CA GLU A 68 28.19 12.99 -7.00
C GLU A 68 28.92 14.35 -6.96
N GLN A 69 28.39 15.34 -6.23
CA GLN A 69 29.03 16.63 -6.02
C GLN A 69 30.12 16.62 -4.92
N LEU A 70 30.08 15.64 -4.03
CA LEU A 70 31.06 15.47 -2.96
C LEU A 70 32.25 14.67 -3.49
N ASP A 71 33.26 15.37 -4.01
CA ASP A 71 34.50 14.78 -4.56
C ASP A 71 35.45 14.22 -3.47
N VAL A 72 34.90 13.77 -2.33
CA VAL A 72 35.69 13.34 -1.17
C VAL A 72 35.31 11.91 -0.81
N SER A 73 36.27 10.99 -0.93
CA SER A 73 36.15 9.57 -0.56
C SER A 73 36.19 9.35 0.96
N ASN A 74 35.36 10.08 1.70
CA ASN A 74 35.27 9.90 3.15
C ASN A 74 34.26 8.78 3.48
N ALA A 75 34.73 7.74 4.16
CA ALA A 75 33.89 6.62 4.62
C ALA A 75 32.69 7.06 5.47
N GLY A 76 32.82 8.17 6.23
CA GLY A 76 31.69 8.74 6.98
C GLY A 76 30.53 9.19 6.09
N ILE A 77 30.84 9.77 4.92
CA ILE A 77 29.82 10.22 3.95
C ILE A 77 29.08 9.03 3.37
N TYR A 78 29.79 7.97 3.02
CA TYR A 78 29.18 6.73 2.51
C TYR A 78 28.26 6.07 3.53
N ARG A 79 28.69 6.02 4.80
CA ARG A 79 27.88 5.49 5.89
C ARG A 79 26.59 6.29 6.08
N ASP A 80 26.70 7.61 6.18
CA ASP A 80 25.54 8.49 6.32
C ASP A 80 24.60 8.40 5.11
N THR A 81 25.18 8.21 3.92
CA THR A 81 24.42 8.01 2.69
C THR A 81 23.64 6.69 2.72
N ALA A 82 24.24 5.59 3.21
CA ALA A 82 23.56 4.31 3.36
C ALA A 82 22.39 4.39 4.35
N TYR A 83 22.55 5.11 5.47
CA TYR A 83 21.44 5.37 6.40
C TYR A 83 20.32 6.19 5.76
N ARG A 84 20.66 7.28 5.06
CA ARG A 84 19.66 8.12 4.38
C ARG A 84 18.95 7.37 3.26
N LEU A 85 19.68 6.57 2.49
CA LEU A 85 19.11 5.76 1.40
C LEU A 85 18.12 4.74 1.97
N ALA A 86 18.49 4.06 3.05
CA ALA A 86 17.60 3.15 3.75
C ALA A 86 16.32 3.81 4.23
N GLN A 87 16.44 4.99 4.86
CA GLN A 87 15.30 5.75 5.35
C GLN A 87 14.38 6.21 4.21
N ILE A 88 14.95 6.77 3.14
CA ILE A 88 14.17 7.22 1.97
C ILE A 88 13.43 6.05 1.34
N LEU A 89 14.09 4.91 1.21
CA LEU A 89 13.48 3.73 0.62
C LEU A 89 12.41 3.13 1.55
N SER A 90 12.64 3.07 2.88
CA SER A 90 11.60 2.61 3.82
C SER A 90 10.36 3.50 3.79
N ASP A 91 10.55 4.82 3.75
CA ASP A 91 9.46 5.80 3.62
C ASP A 91 8.71 5.60 2.28
N GLY A 92 9.44 5.44 1.18
CA GLY A 92 8.87 5.28 -0.16
C GLY A 92 8.12 3.95 -0.36
N LEU A 93 8.59 2.89 0.30
CA LEU A 93 7.97 1.56 0.32
C LEU A 93 6.92 1.40 1.42
N THR A 94 6.75 2.42 2.28
CA THR A 94 5.82 2.40 3.43
C THR A 94 6.04 1.22 4.38
N ILE A 95 7.30 0.85 4.61
CA ILE A 95 7.71 -0.22 5.53
C ILE A 95 8.45 0.38 6.73
N ASN A 96 8.35 -0.28 7.89
CA ASN A 96 8.96 0.20 9.15
C ASN A 96 10.50 0.16 9.16
N GLY A 97 11.12 -0.36 8.11
CA GLY A 97 12.56 -0.43 7.96
C GLY A 97 12.98 -1.46 6.93
N ILE A 98 14.20 -1.26 6.43
CA ILE A 98 14.83 -2.18 5.48
C ILE A 98 15.85 -3.01 6.24
N THR A 99 15.52 -4.29 6.41
CA THR A 99 16.30 -5.29 7.14
C THR A 99 16.39 -6.57 6.32
N ALA A 100 17.29 -7.48 6.71
CA ALA A 100 17.39 -8.81 6.10
C ALA A 100 16.11 -9.66 6.29
N LEU A 101 15.26 -9.30 7.26
CA LEU A 101 14.00 -9.99 7.55
C LEU A 101 12.80 -9.36 6.85
N THR A 102 12.99 -8.28 6.09
CA THR A 102 11.90 -7.65 5.34
C THR A 102 11.42 -8.62 4.26
N THR A 103 10.19 -9.10 4.41
CA THR A 103 9.55 -10.04 3.47
C THR A 103 9.30 -9.37 2.13
N LEU A 104 9.69 -10.02 1.04
CA LEU A 104 9.36 -9.56 -0.29
C LEU A 104 7.90 -9.86 -0.62
N PRO A 105 7.21 -8.96 -1.34
CA PRO A 105 5.93 -9.27 -1.95
C PRO A 105 6.05 -10.42 -2.95
N PRO A 106 5.01 -11.27 -3.09
CA PRO A 106 5.04 -12.44 -3.95
C PRO A 106 5.31 -12.10 -5.43
N GLU A 107 4.93 -10.91 -5.89
CA GLU A 107 5.19 -10.44 -7.26
C GLU A 107 6.68 -10.20 -7.53
N LEU A 108 7.48 -9.99 -6.48
CA LEU A 108 8.90 -9.67 -6.56
C LEU A 108 9.80 -10.85 -6.21
N GLU A 109 9.26 -12.01 -5.82
CA GLU A 109 10.02 -13.24 -5.54
C GLU A 109 11.06 -13.60 -6.62
N PRO A 110 10.82 -13.41 -7.94
CA PRO A 110 11.85 -13.64 -8.95
C PRO A 110 13.12 -12.78 -8.77
N HIS A 111 13.04 -11.69 -8.01
CA HIS A 111 14.13 -10.77 -7.72
C HIS A 111 14.70 -10.96 -6.30
N HIS A 112 14.37 -12.04 -5.60
CA HIS A 112 14.82 -12.31 -4.23
C HIS A 112 16.35 -12.19 -4.06
N GLU A 113 17.12 -12.79 -4.98
CA GLU A 113 18.58 -12.74 -4.93
C GLU A 113 19.10 -11.29 -5.03
N ARG A 114 18.53 -10.50 -5.94
CA ARG A 114 18.87 -9.07 -6.09
C ARG A 114 18.52 -8.28 -4.82
N TRP A 115 17.42 -8.62 -4.15
CA TRP A 115 17.06 -7.99 -2.88
C TRP A 115 18.08 -8.32 -1.80
N GLN A 116 18.45 -9.60 -1.64
CA GLN A 116 19.43 -10.02 -0.64
C GLN A 116 20.78 -9.33 -0.85
N LEU A 117 21.26 -9.25 -2.10
CA LEU A 117 22.49 -8.52 -2.44
C LEU A 117 22.39 -7.04 -2.07
N PHE A 118 21.29 -6.38 -2.44
CA PHE A 118 21.05 -4.99 -2.10
C PHE A 118 21.05 -4.74 -0.58
N ILE A 119 20.38 -5.59 0.20
CA ILE A 119 20.35 -5.49 1.67
C ILE A 119 21.73 -5.72 2.27
N ASN A 120 22.47 -6.70 1.76
CA ASN A 120 23.80 -6.99 2.24
C ASN A 120 24.74 -5.80 1.98
N ASP A 121 24.76 -5.28 0.76
CA ASP A 121 25.56 -4.10 0.37
C ASP A 121 25.20 -2.87 1.20
N LEU A 122 23.91 -2.63 1.42
CA LEU A 122 23.40 -1.56 2.27
C LEU A 122 23.87 -1.73 3.71
N SER A 123 23.84 -2.96 4.25
CA SER A 123 24.30 -3.25 5.61
C SER A 123 25.81 -3.07 5.76
N LEU A 124 26.59 -3.54 4.79
CA LEU A 124 28.04 -3.40 4.74
C LEU A 124 28.43 -1.93 4.76
N LEU A 125 27.75 -1.06 4.00
CA LEU A 125 28.03 0.38 4.01
C LEU A 125 27.58 1.10 5.28
N ARG A 126 26.50 0.66 5.94
CA ARG A 126 26.09 1.23 7.23
C ARG A 126 27.09 0.93 8.35
N PHE A 127 27.79 -0.20 8.27
CA PHE A 127 28.77 -0.64 9.27
C PHE A 127 30.23 -0.59 8.78
N ALA A 128 30.45 -0.03 7.59
CA ALA A 128 31.76 0.16 6.99
C ALA A 128 32.67 0.97 7.92
N SER A 129 33.85 0.41 8.23
CA SER A 129 34.94 1.17 8.82
C SER A 129 35.70 1.91 7.72
N SER A 130 36.52 2.90 8.09
CA SER A 130 37.22 3.79 7.14
C SER A 130 38.12 3.09 6.11
N ASN A 131 38.42 1.80 6.28
CA ASN A 131 39.23 0.99 5.37
C ASN A 131 38.44 -0.04 4.56
N SER A 132 37.11 -0.10 4.66
CA SER A 132 36.33 -1.06 3.87
C SER A 132 36.27 -0.64 2.40
N LYS A 133 36.49 -1.59 1.49
CA LYS A 133 36.38 -1.39 0.04
C LYS A 133 35.00 -0.82 -0.28
N ILE A 134 34.96 0.38 -0.85
CA ILE A 134 33.71 1.08 -1.16
C ILE A 134 32.92 0.26 -2.17
N THR A 135 31.75 -0.23 -1.74
CA THR A 135 30.77 -0.88 -2.62
C THR A 135 30.30 0.12 -3.69
N ASN A 136 29.97 -0.36 -4.89
CA ASN A 136 29.54 0.47 -6.01
C ASN A 136 28.24 1.24 -5.67
N THR A 137 28.38 2.46 -5.15
CA THR A 137 27.26 3.28 -4.67
C THR A 137 26.27 3.61 -5.78
N LYS A 138 26.73 3.73 -7.03
CA LYS A 138 25.86 3.93 -8.19
C LYS A 138 24.88 2.78 -8.35
N GLN A 139 25.38 1.53 -8.28
CA GLN A 139 24.55 0.33 -8.36
C GLN A 139 23.48 0.31 -7.26
N MET A 140 23.84 0.70 -6.03
CA MET A 140 22.87 0.81 -4.93
C MET A 140 21.76 1.82 -5.18
N PHE A 141 22.06 2.98 -5.77
CA PHE A 141 21.02 3.94 -6.15
C PHE A 141 20.12 3.36 -7.24
N ASP A 142 20.69 2.71 -8.24
CA ASP A 142 19.94 2.10 -9.34
C ASP A 142 19.03 0.96 -8.83
N ASP A 143 19.51 0.15 -7.88
CA ASP A 143 18.70 -0.87 -7.18
C ASP A 143 17.60 -0.23 -6.33
N ALA A 144 17.90 0.84 -5.59
CA ALA A 144 16.87 1.53 -4.81
C ALA A 144 15.76 2.13 -5.69
N PHE A 145 16.10 2.68 -6.88
CA PHE A 145 15.09 3.10 -7.85
C PHE A 145 14.28 1.94 -8.40
N PHE A 146 14.91 0.79 -8.67
CA PHE A 146 14.22 -0.41 -9.10
C PHE A 146 13.18 -0.85 -8.07
N TRP A 147 13.56 -0.94 -6.79
CA TRP A 147 12.63 -1.32 -5.72
C TRP A 147 11.49 -0.32 -5.58
N LEU A 148 11.80 0.97 -5.56
CA LEU A 148 10.78 2.01 -5.43
C LEU A 148 9.75 2.02 -6.56
N LYS A 149 10.16 1.61 -7.77
CA LYS A 149 9.29 1.53 -8.94
C LYS A 149 8.42 0.27 -8.96
N ASN A 150 8.97 -0.88 -8.58
CA ASN A 150 8.33 -2.19 -8.76
C ASN A 150 7.64 -2.73 -7.50
N TRP A 151 7.82 -2.08 -6.35
CA TRP A 151 7.11 -2.47 -5.14
C TRP A 151 5.58 -2.23 -5.29
N PRO A 152 4.73 -3.18 -4.89
CA PRO A 152 3.27 -3.06 -4.95
C PRO A 152 2.75 -2.01 -3.96
#